data_AF-X0U6R8-F1
#
_entry.id   AF-X0U6R8-F1
#
_cell.length_a   1.000
_cell.length_b   1.000
_cell.length_c   1.000
_cell.angle_alpha   90.00
_cell.angle_beta   90.00
_cell.angle_gamma   90.00
#
_symmetry.space_group_name_H-M   'P 1'
#
loop_
_entity.id
_entity.type
_entity.pdbx_description
1 polymer ?
#
loop_
_entity_poly.entity_id
_entity_poly.type
_entity_poly.pdbx_seq_one_letter_code
_entity_poly.pdbx_strand_id
1 'polypeptide(L)'
;MDIIIYLFNAVLVEPMTNALVVLTRVLFGNFALAIIAFTIIIRAATWPLTRTQLKASRAMSTLQPKIQEIQKKYKDPKRRSEETMKLYREAGVNPMGCLFPMLIQFPIWIGLYQSIR
;
A
#
# COMPACT_ATOMS: atom_id res chain seq x y z
N MET A 1 -11.14 5.33 20.52
CA MET A 1 -9.67 5.15 20.48
C MET A 1 -9.34 3.67 20.65
N ASP A 2 -9.95 3.02 21.64
CA ASP A 2 -9.75 1.60 21.94
C ASP A 2 -10.25 0.65 20.86
N ILE A 3 -11.35 0.97 20.17
CA ILE A 3 -11.90 0.12 19.10
C ILE A 3 -10.93 -0.01 17.91
N ILE A 4 -10.25 1.08 17.54
CA ILE A 4 -9.29 1.08 16.42
C ILE A 4 -8.03 0.31 16.82
N ILE A 5 -7.54 0.51 18.05
CA ILE A 5 -6.38 -0.21 18.59
C ILE A 5 -6.70 -1.71 18.78
N TYR A 6 -7.90 -2.04 19.23
CA TYR A 6 -8.39 -3.40 19.37
C TYR A 6 -8.50 -4.11 18.02
N LEU A 7 -9.12 -3.46 17.03
CA LEU A 7 -9.18 -3.99 15.66
C LEU A 7 -7.79 -4.16 15.06
N PHE A 8 -6.89 -3.21 15.28
CA PHE A 8 -5.51 -3.31 14.82
C PHE A 8 -4.77 -4.48 15.48
N ASN A 9 -4.93 -4.65 16.78
CA ASN A 9 -4.30 -5.75 17.51
C ASN A 9 -4.85 -7.12 17.08
N ALA A 10 -6.17 -7.25 16.99
CA ALA A 10 -6.82 -8.52 16.63
C ALA A 10 -6.58 -8.92 15.16
N VAL A 11 -6.56 -7.94 14.23
CA VAL A 11 -6.45 -8.22 12.78
C VAL A 11 -4.99 -8.30 12.32
N LEU A 12 -4.09 -7.51 12.90
CA LEU A 12 -2.68 -7.44 12.47
C LEU A 12 -1.74 -8.06 13.51
N VAL A 13 -1.76 -7.62 14.77
CA VAL A 13 -0.70 -7.94 15.74
C VAL A 13 -0.78 -9.39 16.23
N GLU A 14 -1.96 -9.87 16.62
CA GLU A 14 -2.17 -11.23 17.12
C GLU A 14 -1.81 -12.33 16.10
N PRO A 15 -2.29 -12.30 14.84
CA PRO A 15 -1.93 -13.32 13.87
C PRO A 15 -0.44 -13.27 13.50
N MET A 16 0.17 -12.07 13.44
CA MET A 16 1.60 -11.93 13.20
C MET A 16 2.43 -12.52 14.34
N THR A 17 2.04 -12.27 15.59
CA THR A 17 2.76 -12.75 16.77
C THR A 17 2.63 -14.27 16.91
N ASN A 18 1.43 -14.83 16.70
CA ASN A 18 1.24 -16.29 16.70
C ASN A 18 2.05 -16.96 15.59
N ALA A 19 2.08 -16.38 14.39
CA ALA A 19 2.90 -16.90 13.29
C ALA A 19 4.39 -16.91 13.68
N LEU A 20 4.89 -15.82 14.28
CA LEU A 20 6.29 -15.73 14.72
C LEU A 20 6.62 -16.77 15.81
N VAL A 21 5.74 -16.96 16.79
CA VAL A 21 5.95 -17.94 17.88
C VAL A 21 5.96 -19.38 17.34
N VAL A 22 5.09 -19.70 16.38
CA VAL A 22 5.09 -21.02 15.71
C VAL A 22 6.39 -21.23 14.93
N LEU A 23 6.82 -20.22 14.16
CA LEU A 23 8.09 -20.27 13.42
C LEU A 23 9.30 -20.45 14.36
N THR A 24 9.33 -19.74 15.50
CA THR A 24 10.41 -19.87 16.50
C THR A 24 10.43 -21.26 17.13
N ARG A 25 9.27 -21.87 17.40
CA ARG A 25 9.20 -23.26 17.92
C ARG A 25 9.69 -24.29 16.91
N VAL A 26 9.39 -24.11 15.62
CA VAL A 26 9.84 -25.00 14.54
C VAL A 26 11.35 -24.83 14.24
N LEU A 27 11.90 -23.63 14.45
CA LEU A 27 13.30 -23.27 14.18
C LEU A 27 14.19 -23.32 15.44
N PHE A 28 13.96 -24.29 16.33
CA PHE A 28 14.81 -24.59 17.50
C PHE A 28 15.04 -23.42 18.48
N GLY A 29 14.08 -22.49 18.57
CA GLY A 29 14.18 -21.33 19.48
C GLY A 29 15.04 -20.18 18.95
N ASN A 30 15.54 -20.25 17.72
CA ASN A 30 16.35 -19.18 17.15
C ASN A 30 15.48 -18.06 16.56
N PHE A 31 15.32 -17.00 17.35
CA PHE A 31 14.50 -15.83 17.00
C PHE A 31 14.96 -15.13 15.70
N ALA A 32 16.26 -15.09 15.43
CA ALA A 32 16.79 -14.44 14.22
C ALA A 32 16.40 -15.21 12.95
N LEU A 33 16.47 -16.55 12.99
CA LEU A 33 16.04 -17.40 11.87
C LEU A 33 14.53 -17.32 11.66
N ALA A 34 13.74 -17.22 12.73
CA ALA A 34 12.29 -17.05 12.65
C ALA A 34 11.91 -15.75 11.95
N ILE A 35 12.58 -14.63 12.28
CA ILE A 35 12.34 -13.32 11.63
C ILE A 35 12.70 -13.37 10.14
N ILE A 36 13.84 -13.96 9.78
CA ILE A 36 14.27 -14.09 8.38
C ILE A 36 13.26 -14.94 7.60
N ALA A 37 12.88 -16.11 8.12
CA ALA A 37 11.91 -17.00 7.49
C ALA A 37 10.54 -16.33 7.35
N PHE A 38 10.06 -15.65 8.39
CA PHE A 38 8.81 -14.88 8.36
C PHE A 38 8.84 -13.79 7.28
N THR A 39 9.96 -13.06 7.16
CA THR A 39 10.13 -12.03 6.13
C THR A 39 10.08 -12.62 4.72
N ILE A 40 10.71 -13.78 4.50
CA ILE A 40 10.68 -14.49 3.22
C ILE A 40 9.25 -14.95 2.89
N ILE A 41 8.53 -15.53 3.85
CA ILE A 41 7.15 -15.98 3.67
C ILE A 41 6.24 -14.82 3.32
N ILE A 42 6.31 -13.71 4.06
CA ILE A 42 5.54 -12.50 3.78
C ILE A 42 5.88 -11.96 2.39
N ARG A 43 7.16 -11.86 2.04
CA ARG A 43 7.58 -11.37 0.71
C ARG A 43 7.09 -12.29 -0.40
N ALA A 44 7.12 -13.60 -0.22
CA ALA A 44 6.60 -14.56 -1.20
C ALA A 44 5.08 -14.42 -1.35
N ALA A 45 4.34 -14.29 -0.24
CA ALA A 45 2.89 -14.11 -0.26
C ALA A 45 2.46 -12.76 -0.86
N THR A 46 3.23 -11.68 -0.61
CA THR A 46 2.96 -10.34 -1.15
C THR A 46 3.51 -10.13 -2.56
N TRP A 47 4.40 -10.98 -3.06
CA TRP A 47 4.95 -10.90 -4.42
C TRP A 47 3.91 -10.70 -5.54
N PRO A 48 2.80 -11.49 -5.63
CA PRO A 48 1.79 -11.28 -6.66
C PRO A 48 1.09 -9.91 -6.54
N LEU A 49 0.86 -9.45 -5.31
CA LEU A 49 0.28 -8.14 -5.04
C LEU A 49 1.25 -7.02 -5.47
N THR A 50 2.52 -7.11 -5.09
CA THR A 50 3.56 -6.14 -5.46
C THR A 50 3.76 -6.08 -6.98
N ARG A 51 3.69 -7.21 -7.68
CA ARG A 51 3.75 -7.23 -9.16
C ARG A 51 2.60 -6.44 -9.79
N THR A 52 1.41 -6.57 -9.23
CA THR A 52 0.21 -5.85 -9.68
C THR A 52 0.33 -4.36 -9.42
N GLN A 53 0.83 -3.97 -8.24
CA GLN A 53 1.11 -2.57 -7.88
C GLN A 53 2.18 -1.95 -8.80
N LEU A 54 3.26 -2.68 -9.10
CA LEU A 54 4.31 -2.26 -10.03
C LEU A 54 3.78 -2.07 -11.45
N LYS A 55 2.93 -2.98 -11.95
CA LYS A 55 2.32 -2.86 -13.27
C LYS A 55 1.43 -1.61 -13.36
N ALA A 56 0.61 -1.36 -12.34
CA ALA A 56 -0.24 -0.17 -12.27
C ALA A 56 0.59 1.13 -12.23
N SER A 57 1.67 1.15 -11.43
CA SER A 57 2.59 2.29 -11.34
C SER A 57 3.26 2.59 -12.68
N ARG A 58 3.78 1.57 -13.38
CA ARG A 58 4.38 1.74 -14.71
C ARG A 58 3.38 2.24 -15.75
N ALA A 59 2.14 1.72 -15.73
CA ALA A 59 1.09 2.19 -16.62
C ALA A 59 0.80 3.69 -16.41
N MET A 60 0.73 4.16 -15.15
CA MET A 60 0.61 5.58 -14.83
C MET A 60 1.79 6.41 -15.35
N SER A 61 3.03 5.91 -15.22
CA SER A 61 4.22 6.58 -15.76
C SER A 61 4.15 6.75 -17.28
N THR A 62 3.64 5.76 -18.02
CA THR A 62 3.47 5.88 -19.48
C THR A 62 2.40 6.90 -19.90
N LEU A 63 1.44 7.17 -19.02
CA LEU A 63 0.38 8.17 -19.22
C LEU A 63 0.82 9.61 -18.90
N GLN A 64 1.87 9.79 -18.09
CA GLN A 64 2.39 11.11 -17.72
C GLN A 64 2.60 12.08 -18.89
N PRO A 65 3.22 11.72 -20.02
CA PRO A 65 3.39 12.65 -21.14
C PRO A 65 2.05 13.13 -21.71
N LYS A 66 1.07 12.24 -21.88
CA LYS A 66 -0.28 12.60 -22.36
C LYS A 66 -1.03 13.48 -21.36
N ILE A 67 -0.84 13.23 -20.07
CA ILE A 67 -1.39 14.09 -19.01
C ILE A 67 -0.80 15.49 -19.10
N GLN A 68 0.51 15.63 -19.34
CA GLN A 68 1.16 16.93 -19.52
C GLN A 68 0.65 17.67 -20.77
N GLU A 69 0.37 16.96 -21.86
CA GLU A 69 -0.26 17.54 -23.06
C GLU A 69 -1.66 18.09 -22.75
N ILE A 70 -2.50 17.34 -22.01
CA ILE A 70 -3.83 17.80 -21.57
C ILE A 70 -3.69 19.04 -20.67
N GLN A 71 -2.72 19.05 -19.75
CA GLN A 71 -2.44 20.19 -18.88
C GLN A 71 -2.04 21.45 -19.66
N LYS A 72 -1.26 21.30 -20.74
CA LYS A 72 -0.86 22.40 -21.64
C LYS A 72 -2.01 22.87 -22.53
N LYS A 73 -2.84 21.94 -23.02
CA LYS A 73 -3.95 22.23 -23.93
C LYS A 73 -5.14 22.90 -23.24
N TYR A 74 -5.42 22.53 -21.99
CA TYR A 74 -6.56 23.07 -21.23
C TYR A 74 -6.11 23.92 -20.04
N LYS A 75 -6.35 25.24 -20.16
CA LYS A 75 -6.14 26.20 -19.06
C LYS A 75 -7.23 26.10 -17.98
N ASP A 76 -8.44 25.70 -18.36
CA ASP A 76 -9.57 25.53 -17.44
C ASP A 76 -9.36 24.28 -16.54
N PRO A 77 -9.36 24.43 -15.21
CA PRO A 77 -9.10 23.33 -14.28
C PRO A 77 -10.20 22.25 -14.31
N LYS A 78 -11.47 22.59 -14.58
CA LYS A 78 -12.55 21.60 -14.64
C LYS A 78 -12.39 20.68 -15.84
N ARG A 79 -12.21 21.28 -17.03
CA ARG A 79 -12.00 20.52 -18.28
C ARG A 79 -10.73 19.68 -18.23
N ARG A 80 -9.66 20.19 -17.62
CA ARG A 80 -8.42 19.43 -17.42
C ARG A 80 -8.65 18.17 -16.59
N SER A 81 -9.38 18.28 -15.47
CA SER A 81 -9.69 17.13 -14.61
C SER A 81 -10.52 16.07 -15.34
N GLU A 82 -11.55 16.51 -16.07
CA GLU A 82 -12.42 15.63 -16.85
C GLU A 82 -11.67 14.87 -17.95
N GLU A 83 -10.85 15.57 -18.75
CA GLU A 83 -10.06 14.94 -19.83
C GLU A 83 -8.98 14.00 -19.27
N THR A 84 -8.35 14.37 -18.15
CA THR A 84 -7.38 13.50 -17.47
C THR A 84 -8.06 12.22 -16.96
N MET A 85 -9.28 12.32 -16.43
CA MET A 85 -10.06 11.16 -15.98
C MET A 85 -10.53 10.29 -17.13
N LYS A 86 -10.93 10.87 -18.27
CA LYS A 86 -11.24 10.12 -19.50
C LYS A 86 -10.03 9.33 -19.98
N LEU A 87 -8.86 9.97 -20.02
CA LEU A 87 -7.61 9.31 -20.41
C LEU A 87 -7.27 8.12 -19.49
N TYR A 88 -7.46 8.24 -18.17
CA TYR A 88 -7.27 7.13 -17.25
C TYR A 88 -8.24 5.96 -17.52
N ARG A 89 -9.51 6.27 -17.83
CA ARG A 89 -10.52 5.24 -18.17
C ARG A 89 -10.20 4.54 -19.49
N GLU A 90 -9.82 5.29 -20.53
CA GLU A 90 -9.44 4.74 -21.84
C GLU A 90 -8.21 3.85 -21.75
N ALA A 91 -7.23 4.21 -20.92
CA ALA A 91 -6.03 3.40 -20.71
C ALA A 91 -6.22 2.25 -19.73
N GLY A 92 -7.41 2.11 -19.11
CA GLY A 92 -7.71 1.06 -18.14
C GLY A 92 -6.86 1.12 -16.87
N VAL A 93 -6.36 2.30 -16.50
CA VAL A 93 -5.48 2.48 -15.35
C VAL A 93 -6.27 3.10 -14.19
N ASN A 94 -6.25 2.44 -13.02
CA ASN A 94 -6.94 2.93 -11.84
C ASN A 94 -5.98 3.74 -10.93
N PRO A 95 -6.11 5.07 -10.84
CA PRO A 95 -5.27 5.90 -9.97
C PRO A 95 -5.45 5.59 -8.48
N MET A 96 -6.60 5.02 -8.08
CA MET A 96 -6.90 4.65 -6.70
C MET A 96 -6.05 3.46 -6.20
N GLY A 97 -5.50 2.65 -7.10
CA GLY A 97 -4.59 1.56 -6.73
C GLY A 97 -3.31 2.06 -6.04
N CYS A 98 -2.89 3.29 -6.35
CA CYS A 98 -1.76 3.96 -5.70
C CYS A 98 -2.12 4.66 -4.39
N LEU A 99 -3.41 4.79 -4.05
CA LEU A 99 -3.87 5.43 -2.81
C LEU A 99 -3.78 4.47 -1.61
N PHE A 100 -3.85 3.16 -1.86
CA PHE A 100 -3.83 2.13 -0.82
C PHE A 100 -2.59 2.19 0.11
N PRO A 101 -1.35 2.39 -0.38
CA PRO A 101 -0.17 2.55 0.47
C PRO A 101 -0.22 3.81 1.35
N MET A 102 -0.77 4.91 0.82
CA MET A 102 -0.91 6.16 1.59
C MET A 102 -1.96 6.04 2.69
N LEU A 103 -3.07 5.33 2.43
CA LEU A 103 -4.12 5.11 3.43
C LEU A 103 -3.63 4.30 4.64
N ILE A 104 -2.68 3.38 4.46
CA ILE A 104 -2.06 2.64 5.57
C ILE A 104 -1.12 3.54 6.38
N GLN A 105 -0.46 4.50 5.73
CA GLN A 105 0.48 5.41 6.38
C GLN A 105 -0.22 6.46 7.25
N PHE A 106 -1.37 6.99 6.83
CA PHE A 106 -2.11 8.04 7.55
C PHE A 106 -2.44 7.70 9.03
N PRO A 107 -2.96 6.50 9.35
CA PRO A 107 -3.21 6.08 10.74
C PRO A 107 -1.97 6.10 11.62
N ILE A 108 -0.80 5.76 11.07
CA ILE A 108 0.47 5.75 11.81
C ILE A 108 0.83 7.18 12.23
N TRP A 109 0.66 8.17 11.35
CA TRP A 109 0.91 9.58 11.68
C TRP A 109 -0.02 10.11 12.77
N ILE A 110 -1.31 9.75 12.71
CA ILE A 110 -2.29 10.13 13.73
C ILE A 110 -1.93 9.52 15.08
N GLY A 111 -1.52 8.24 15.10
CA GLY A 111 -1.05 7.56 16.31
C GLY A 111 0.20 8.23 16.93
N LEU A 112 1.17 8.60 16.09
CA LEU A 112 2.41 9.26 16.53
C LEU A 112 2.16 10.66 17.11
N TYR A 113 1.26 11.43 16.50
CA TYR A 113 0.88 12.76 17.00
C TYR A 113 0.12 12.67 18.33
N GLN A 114 -0.71 11.63 18.48
CA GLN A 114 -1.51 11.42 19.68
C GLN A 114 -0.70 10.82 20.85
N SER A 115 0.38 10.07 20.60
CA SER A 115 1.25 9.56 21.68
C SER A 115 2.17 10.61 22.30
N ILE A 116 2.41 11.71 21.59
CA ILE A 116 3.26 12.82 22.04
C ILE A 116 2.43 13.87 22.82
N ARG A 117 1.09 13.77 22.80
CA ARG A 117 0.17 14.64 23.53
C ARG A 117 -0.40 13.95 24.76
#